data_AF-A0A971GK32-F1
#
_entry.id   AF-A0A971GK32-F1
#
_cell.length_a   1.000
_cell.length_b   1.000
_cell.length_c   1.000
_cell.angle_alpha   90.00
_cell.angle_beta   90.00
_cell.angle_gamma   90.00
#
_symmetry.space_group_name_H-M   'P 1'
#
loop_
_entity.id
_entity.type
_entity.pdbx_description
1 polymer ?
#
loop_
_entity_poly.entity_id
_entity_poly.type
_entity_poly.pdbx_seq_one_letter_code
_entity_poly.pdbx_strand_id
1 'polypeptide(L)'
;MYSIEHSILDYKFTDDDLKIFNPYLQKLKKLIDQNRHLEKASLASLLIQHRNDFVSEYCFTIPCYDILKKVAAYSPIVEIGAGSGYWARCLSEMDAEVVAYDRFPPDEQSPWDWQSGNSWFDDSWFNIIQGDESAAAGHPDRALFMAWPMPMNPMAYNALVNYRNAGGSTLIYIGDPHPASSGDEHFYHELGRYRIIEQNNLYGWPGINEKLIIYSLD
;
A
#
# COMPACT_ATOMS: atom_id res chain seq x y z
N MET A 1 -1.05 -24.19 -7.60
CA MET A 1 -2.15 -23.79 -6.69
C MET A 1 -1.62 -22.64 -5.86
N TYR A 2 -2.30 -21.49 -5.86
CA TYR A 2 -1.87 -20.32 -5.08
C TYR A 2 -1.95 -20.65 -3.58
N SER A 3 -1.06 -20.07 -2.76
CA SER A 3 -1.21 -20.16 -1.31
C SER A 3 -2.50 -19.44 -0.91
N ILE A 4 -3.36 -20.10 -0.13
CA ILE A 4 -4.63 -19.53 0.38
C ILE A 4 -4.59 -19.29 1.88
N GLU A 5 -3.47 -19.62 2.51
CA GLU A 5 -3.24 -19.40 3.94
C GLU A 5 -2.95 -17.93 4.19
N HIS A 6 -3.51 -17.40 5.27
CA HIS A 6 -3.30 -16.02 5.71
C HIS A 6 -3.66 -14.98 4.64
N SER A 7 -4.75 -15.25 3.91
CA SER A 7 -5.33 -14.31 2.95
C SER A 7 -6.58 -13.64 3.53
N ILE A 8 -7.18 -12.71 2.81
CA ILE A 8 -8.45 -12.06 3.18
C ILE A 8 -9.58 -13.05 3.50
N LEU A 9 -9.49 -14.30 3.02
CA LEU A 9 -10.42 -15.38 3.34
C LEU A 9 -10.33 -15.85 4.80
N ASP A 10 -9.19 -15.62 5.46
CA ASP A 10 -8.94 -15.93 6.86
C ASP A 10 -9.10 -14.69 7.77
N TYR A 11 -9.38 -13.52 7.16
CA TYR A 11 -9.61 -12.29 7.89
C TYR A 11 -10.91 -12.35 8.68
N LYS A 12 -10.85 -11.98 9.96
CA LYS A 12 -12.03 -11.87 10.81
C LYS A 12 -12.49 -10.43 10.81
N PHE A 13 -13.54 -10.14 10.06
CA PHE A 13 -14.20 -8.84 10.09
C PHE A 13 -14.72 -8.53 11.49
N THR A 14 -14.44 -7.32 11.96
CA THR A 14 -14.82 -6.82 13.30
C THR A 14 -15.59 -5.51 13.19
N ASP A 15 -16.17 -5.06 14.31
CA ASP A 15 -16.83 -3.76 14.38
C ASP A 15 -15.84 -2.59 14.19
N ASP A 16 -14.54 -2.84 14.42
CA ASP A 16 -13.50 -1.85 14.18
C ASP A 16 -13.37 -1.51 12.69
N ASP A 17 -13.63 -2.45 11.79
CA ASP A 17 -13.61 -2.23 10.33
C ASP A 17 -14.70 -1.26 9.84
N LEU A 18 -15.70 -0.99 10.68
CA LEU A 18 -16.77 -0.05 10.40
C LEU A 18 -16.47 1.38 10.88
N LYS A 19 -15.35 1.58 11.60
CA LYS A 19 -14.96 2.90 12.13
C LYS A 19 -14.45 3.86 11.04
N ILE A 20 -14.09 3.34 9.89
CA ILE A 20 -13.67 4.10 8.71
C ILE A 20 -14.50 3.67 7.50
N PHE A 21 -14.65 4.57 6.54
CA PHE A 21 -15.28 4.26 5.27
C PHE A 21 -14.31 3.53 4.34
N ASN A 22 -14.30 2.20 4.41
CA ASN A 22 -13.45 1.34 3.58
C ASN A 22 -14.28 0.52 2.56
N PRO A 23 -14.70 1.11 1.43
CA PRO A 23 -15.49 0.43 0.42
C PRO A 23 -14.78 -0.79 -0.20
N TYR A 24 -13.45 -0.80 -0.28
CA TYR A 24 -12.66 -1.96 -0.72
C TYR A 24 -12.96 -3.19 0.15
N LEU A 25 -12.75 -3.06 1.47
CA LEU A 25 -12.96 -4.15 2.41
C LEU A 25 -14.44 -4.57 2.47
N GLN A 26 -15.38 -3.61 2.38
CA GLN A 26 -16.82 -3.88 2.35
C GLN A 26 -17.26 -4.65 1.10
N LYS A 27 -16.77 -4.26 -0.09
CA LYS A 27 -17.06 -4.96 -1.36
C LYS A 27 -16.47 -6.37 -1.35
N LEU A 28 -15.25 -6.56 -0.86
CA LEU A 28 -14.65 -7.88 -0.68
C LEU A 28 -15.47 -8.75 0.26
N LYS A 29 -15.86 -8.22 1.43
CA LYS A 29 -16.72 -8.92 2.39
C LYS A 29 -18.02 -9.39 1.73
N LYS A 30 -18.69 -8.50 1.00
CA LYS A 30 -19.94 -8.81 0.30
C LYS A 30 -19.74 -9.93 -0.74
N LEU A 31 -18.67 -9.86 -1.53
CA LEU A 31 -18.34 -10.88 -2.52
C LEU A 31 -18.08 -12.24 -1.88
N ILE A 32 -17.34 -12.27 -0.77
CA ILE A 32 -17.08 -13.48 0.03
C ILE A 32 -18.39 -14.05 0.60
N ASP A 33 -19.21 -13.22 1.24
CA ASP A 33 -20.45 -13.64 1.89
C ASP A 33 -21.45 -14.23 0.90
N GLN A 34 -21.57 -13.64 -0.29
CA GLN A 34 -22.46 -14.11 -1.37
C GLN A 34 -22.01 -15.47 -1.94
N ASN A 35 -20.72 -15.78 -1.84
CA ASN A 35 -20.10 -16.98 -2.41
C ASN A 35 -19.62 -17.98 -1.34
N ARG A 36 -20.07 -17.85 -0.09
CA ARG A 36 -19.70 -18.72 1.04
C ARG A 36 -20.04 -20.21 0.87
N HIS A 37 -20.85 -20.52 -0.13
CA HIS A 37 -21.23 -21.90 -0.49
C HIS A 37 -20.13 -22.60 -1.31
N LEU A 38 -19.16 -21.85 -1.85
CA LEU A 38 -18.01 -22.38 -2.57
C LEU A 38 -16.95 -22.90 -1.60
N GLU A 39 -16.22 -23.92 -2.02
CA GLU A 39 -14.99 -24.35 -1.36
C GLU A 39 -13.94 -23.24 -1.35
N LYS A 40 -13.11 -23.17 -0.29
CA LYS A 40 -12.13 -22.08 -0.09
C LYS A 40 -11.21 -21.86 -1.30
N ALA A 41 -10.78 -22.93 -1.96
CA ALA A 41 -9.95 -22.83 -3.18
C ALA A 41 -10.70 -22.20 -4.37
N SER A 42 -11.98 -22.50 -4.55
CA SER A 42 -12.81 -21.92 -5.61
C SER A 42 -13.09 -20.44 -5.32
N LEU A 43 -13.33 -20.10 -4.06
CA LEU A 43 -13.50 -18.72 -3.63
C LEU A 43 -12.21 -17.91 -3.83
N ALA A 44 -11.04 -18.50 -3.53
CA ALA A 44 -9.75 -17.86 -3.81
C ALA A 44 -9.55 -17.59 -5.30
N SER A 45 -9.90 -18.55 -6.18
CA SER A 45 -9.86 -18.35 -7.63
C SER A 45 -10.80 -17.22 -8.08
N LEU A 46 -12.01 -17.14 -7.53
CA LEU A 46 -12.96 -16.06 -7.80
C LEU A 46 -12.37 -14.69 -7.39
N LEU A 47 -11.78 -14.58 -6.20
CA LEU A 47 -11.14 -13.34 -5.75
C LEU A 47 -10.00 -12.93 -6.68
N ILE A 48 -9.12 -13.86 -7.08
CA ILE A 48 -8.02 -13.59 -8.00
C ILE A 48 -8.54 -13.05 -9.35
N GLN A 49 -9.66 -13.59 -9.87
CA GLN A 49 -10.27 -13.11 -11.11
C GLN A 49 -10.73 -11.65 -11.02
N HIS A 50 -11.18 -11.21 -9.85
CA HIS A 50 -11.62 -9.83 -9.61
C HIS A 50 -10.50 -8.90 -9.15
N ARG A 51 -9.30 -9.41 -8.85
CA ARG A 51 -8.23 -8.61 -8.24
C ARG A 51 -7.93 -7.35 -9.02
N ASN A 52 -7.85 -7.42 -10.35
CA ASN A 52 -7.52 -6.24 -11.16
C ASN A 52 -8.57 -5.15 -11.04
N ASP A 53 -9.86 -5.49 -10.99
CA ASP A 53 -10.95 -4.52 -10.81
C ASP A 53 -10.81 -3.80 -9.46
N PHE A 54 -10.51 -4.56 -8.39
CA PHE A 54 -10.32 -3.98 -7.07
C PHE A 54 -9.04 -3.16 -6.95
N VAL A 55 -7.95 -3.61 -7.56
CA VAL A 55 -6.67 -2.90 -7.50
C VAL A 55 -6.76 -1.59 -8.26
N SER A 56 -7.38 -1.59 -9.44
CA SER A 56 -7.56 -0.36 -10.24
C SER A 56 -8.52 0.63 -9.61
N GLU A 57 -9.59 0.16 -8.98
CA GLU A 57 -10.49 1.06 -8.24
C GLU A 57 -9.83 1.57 -6.95
N TYR A 58 -9.06 0.75 -6.22
CA TYR A 58 -8.56 1.08 -4.89
C TYR A 58 -7.03 1.11 -4.83
N CYS A 59 -6.38 0.03 -4.41
CA CYS A 59 -4.92 -0.08 -4.32
C CYS A 59 -4.48 -1.56 -4.30
N PHE A 60 -3.17 -1.80 -4.43
CA PHE A 60 -2.61 -3.16 -4.52
C PHE A 60 -2.86 -4.03 -3.27
N THR A 61 -2.68 -3.46 -2.09
CA THR A 61 -2.92 -4.11 -0.79
C THR A 61 -4.32 -3.84 -0.29
N ILE A 62 -4.90 -4.78 0.46
CA ILE A 62 -6.16 -4.56 1.16
C ILE A 62 -5.87 -3.89 2.52
N PRO A 63 -6.27 -2.62 2.76
CA PRO A 63 -5.96 -1.93 4.00
C PRO A 63 -6.95 -2.33 5.10
N CYS A 64 -6.61 -3.38 5.87
CA CYS A 64 -7.39 -3.79 7.04
C CYS A 64 -7.23 -2.82 8.21
N TYR A 65 -8.25 -2.67 9.06
CA TYR A 65 -8.26 -1.64 10.12
C TYR A 65 -7.11 -1.77 11.12
N ASP A 66 -6.75 -2.99 11.50
CA ASP A 66 -5.66 -3.26 12.44
C ASP A 66 -4.28 -2.84 11.89
N ILE A 67 -4.08 -3.00 10.57
CA ILE A 67 -2.87 -2.57 9.88
C ILE A 67 -2.85 -1.05 9.70
N LEU A 68 -3.98 -0.47 9.29
CA LEU A 68 -4.12 0.99 9.20
C LEU A 68 -3.82 1.66 10.56
N LYS A 69 -4.33 1.09 11.65
CA LYS A 69 -4.05 1.58 13.01
C LYS A 69 -2.56 1.58 13.35
N LYS A 70 -1.82 0.55 12.94
CA LYS A 70 -0.37 0.46 13.14
C LYS A 70 0.36 1.54 12.36
N VAL A 71 0.00 1.74 11.09
CA VAL A 71 0.59 2.79 10.24
C VAL A 71 0.26 4.19 10.79
N ALA A 72 -1.00 4.45 11.15
CA ALA A 72 -1.45 5.74 11.68
C ALA A 72 -0.74 6.15 12.98
N ALA A 73 -0.25 5.18 13.77
CA ALA A 73 0.50 5.47 15.01
C ALA A 73 1.84 6.20 14.76
N TYR A 74 2.30 6.24 13.51
CA TYR A 74 3.51 6.95 13.09
C TYR A 74 3.24 8.31 12.42
N SER A 75 1.99 8.80 12.49
CA SER A 75 1.65 10.16 12.06
C SER A 75 2.55 11.21 12.72
N PRO A 76 3.04 12.24 11.98
CA PRO A 76 2.73 12.56 10.59
C PRO A 76 3.44 11.66 9.57
N ILE A 77 2.81 11.45 8.40
CA ILE A 77 3.27 10.52 7.36
C ILE A 77 3.47 11.25 6.02
N VAL A 78 4.52 10.88 5.30
CA VAL A 78 4.70 11.17 3.87
C VAL A 78 4.59 9.85 3.08
N GLU A 79 3.62 9.76 2.18
CA GLU A 79 3.45 8.61 1.29
C GLU A 79 4.09 8.92 -0.07
N ILE A 80 4.97 8.04 -0.54
CA ILE A 80 5.62 8.14 -1.85
C ILE A 80 5.18 6.97 -2.73
N GLY A 81 4.72 7.27 -3.95
CA GLY A 81 4.11 6.27 -4.83
C GLY A 81 2.70 5.91 -4.37
N ALA A 82 1.91 6.93 -4.00
CA ALA A 82 0.59 6.76 -3.40
C ALA A 82 -0.44 6.12 -4.33
N GLY A 83 -0.19 6.06 -5.64
CA GLY A 83 -1.09 5.50 -6.63
C GLY A 83 -2.39 6.30 -6.70
N SER A 84 -3.50 5.67 -6.28
CA SER A 84 -4.81 6.33 -6.14
C SER A 84 -4.96 7.14 -4.85
N GLY A 85 -4.00 7.09 -3.93
CA GLY A 85 -4.09 7.73 -2.62
C GLY A 85 -5.05 7.02 -1.64
N TYR A 86 -5.50 5.79 -1.95
CA TYR A 86 -6.47 5.09 -1.10
C TYR A 86 -5.96 4.86 0.34
N TRP A 87 -4.66 4.59 0.52
CA TRP A 87 -4.06 4.49 1.86
C TRP A 87 -4.08 5.83 2.60
N ALA A 88 -3.60 6.92 1.98
CA ALA A 88 -3.67 8.26 2.57
C ALA A 88 -5.09 8.64 2.99
N ARG A 89 -6.10 8.36 2.15
CA ARG A 89 -7.52 8.53 2.47
C ARG A 89 -7.94 7.74 3.71
N CYS A 90 -7.55 6.46 3.79
CA CYS A 90 -7.88 5.62 4.95
C CYS A 90 -7.20 6.07 6.24
N LEU A 91 -5.94 6.48 6.15
CA LEU A 91 -5.18 6.99 7.29
C LEU A 91 -5.72 8.35 7.76
N SER A 92 -6.11 9.22 6.84
CA SER A 92 -6.72 10.51 7.16
C SER A 92 -8.04 10.38 7.92
N GLU A 93 -8.87 9.38 7.63
CA GLU A 93 -10.06 9.07 8.43
C GLU A 93 -9.76 8.53 9.83
N MET A 94 -8.52 8.14 10.10
CA MET A 94 -8.03 7.78 11.43
C MET A 94 -7.31 8.96 12.11
N ASP A 95 -7.56 10.18 11.65
CA ASP A 95 -6.94 11.43 12.12
C ASP A 95 -5.41 11.48 11.93
N ALA A 96 -4.84 10.64 11.07
CA ALA A 96 -3.42 10.73 10.71
C ALA A 96 -3.19 11.89 9.74
N GLU A 97 -2.11 12.63 9.95
CA GLU A 97 -1.69 13.68 9.03
C GLU A 97 -0.85 13.07 7.91
N VAL A 98 -1.36 13.11 6.68
CA VAL A 98 -0.72 12.46 5.52
C VAL A 98 -0.51 13.45 4.38
N VAL A 99 0.70 13.45 3.82
CA VAL A 99 1.02 14.08 2.53
C VAL A 99 1.35 12.98 1.54
N ALA A 100 0.59 12.88 0.45
CA ALA A 100 0.73 11.83 -0.55
C ALA A 100 1.31 12.38 -1.85
N TYR A 101 2.32 11.69 -2.39
CA TYR A 101 2.91 11.99 -3.69
C TYR A 101 2.81 10.78 -4.61
N ASP A 102 2.51 11.05 -5.88
CA ASP A 102 2.68 10.10 -6.96
C ASP A 102 3.22 10.81 -8.20
N ARG A 103 4.03 10.11 -9.01
CA ARG A 103 4.59 10.67 -10.24
C ARG A 103 3.50 10.93 -11.28
N PHE A 104 2.46 10.10 -11.27
CA PHE A 104 1.34 10.15 -12.19
C PHE A 104 0.03 10.00 -11.40
N PRO A 105 -0.46 11.03 -10.70
CA PRO A 105 -1.77 10.99 -10.06
C PRO A 105 -2.89 10.72 -11.11
N PRO A 106 -3.91 9.89 -10.81
CA PRO A 106 -4.99 9.57 -11.75
C PRO A 106 -5.75 10.79 -12.30
N ASP A 107 -6.00 11.80 -11.47
CA ASP A 107 -6.89 12.93 -11.79
C ASP A 107 -6.24 14.01 -12.67
N GLU A 108 -4.92 13.97 -12.84
CA GLU A 108 -4.17 15.00 -13.56
C GLU A 108 -3.88 14.62 -15.02
N GLN A 109 -4.54 13.60 -15.55
CA GLN A 109 -4.36 13.19 -16.94
C GLN A 109 -4.97 14.18 -17.92
N SER A 110 -4.12 14.76 -18.77
CA SER A 110 -4.56 15.46 -19.97
C SER A 110 -5.32 14.49 -20.89
N PRO A 111 -6.51 14.84 -21.41
CA PRO A 111 -7.24 14.02 -22.38
C PRO A 111 -6.44 13.70 -23.66
N TRP A 112 -5.33 14.40 -23.87
CA TRP A 112 -4.47 14.30 -25.05
C TRP A 112 -3.23 13.41 -24.83
N ASP A 113 -2.99 12.94 -23.60
CA ASP A 113 -1.75 12.23 -23.23
C ASP A 113 -1.99 10.89 -22.50
N TRP A 114 -2.85 10.07 -23.10
CA TRP A 114 -3.20 8.69 -22.70
C TRP A 114 -2.02 7.69 -22.61
N GLN A 115 -0.83 8.02 -23.13
CA GLN A 115 0.34 7.13 -23.13
C GLN A 115 1.30 7.39 -21.96
N SER A 116 1.18 8.52 -21.28
CA SER A 116 2.08 8.95 -20.19
C SER A 116 1.41 9.02 -18.81
N GLY A 117 0.11 8.71 -18.73
CA GLY A 117 -0.69 8.75 -17.52
C GLY A 117 -0.61 7.51 -16.63
N ASN A 118 -1.31 7.56 -15.49
CA ASN A 118 -1.47 6.41 -14.61
C ASN A 118 -2.24 5.29 -15.32
N SER A 119 -1.60 4.13 -15.52
CA SER A 119 -2.21 2.96 -16.15
C SER A 119 -2.75 1.94 -15.14
N TRP A 120 -2.60 2.22 -13.84
CA TRP A 120 -2.91 1.28 -12.77
C TRP A 120 -4.23 1.59 -12.09
N PHE A 121 -4.63 2.86 -11.98
CA PHE A 121 -5.80 3.28 -11.20
C PHE A 121 -6.77 4.13 -12.01
N ASP A 122 -8.05 3.93 -11.74
CA ASP A 122 -9.15 4.57 -12.47
C ASP A 122 -9.38 6.04 -12.04
N ASP A 123 -9.19 6.35 -10.76
CA ASP A 123 -9.52 7.64 -10.14
C ASP A 123 -8.72 7.84 -8.83
N SER A 124 -8.71 9.06 -8.29
CA SER A 124 -8.06 9.37 -7.00
C SER A 124 -9.05 9.33 -5.83
N TRP A 125 -8.58 8.82 -4.70
CA TRP A 125 -9.30 8.79 -3.43
C TRP A 125 -8.85 9.86 -2.45
N PHE A 126 -7.75 10.54 -2.74
CA PHE A 126 -7.14 11.54 -1.87
C PHE A 126 -6.52 12.66 -2.69
N ASN A 127 -6.22 13.79 -2.05
CA ASN A 127 -5.42 14.83 -2.67
C ASN A 127 -3.96 14.38 -2.78
N ILE A 128 -3.55 14.00 -3.99
CA ILE A 128 -2.20 13.53 -4.30
C ILE A 128 -1.45 14.68 -4.97
N ILE A 129 -0.26 14.99 -4.46
CA ILE A 129 0.60 16.00 -5.07
C ILE A 129 1.43 15.31 -6.15
N GLN A 130 1.41 15.84 -7.38
CA GLN A 130 2.32 15.34 -8.41
C GLN A 130 3.78 15.55 -7.97
N GLY A 131 4.52 14.46 -7.88
CA GLY A 131 5.91 14.50 -7.46
C GLY A 131 6.55 13.12 -7.56
N ASP A 132 7.87 13.11 -7.66
CA ASP A 132 8.65 11.88 -7.71
C ASP A 132 9.24 11.55 -6.32
N GLU A 133 10.09 10.53 -6.28
CA GLU A 133 10.73 10.07 -5.06
C GLU A 133 11.63 11.10 -4.35
N SER A 134 12.00 12.20 -5.02
CA SER A 134 12.78 13.27 -4.39
C SER A 134 11.97 14.03 -3.34
N ALA A 135 10.63 14.01 -3.44
CA ALA A 135 9.74 14.65 -2.48
C ALA A 135 9.95 14.14 -1.05
N ALA A 136 10.41 12.90 -0.89
CA ALA A 136 10.69 12.29 0.41
C ALA A 136 11.71 13.11 1.25
N ALA A 137 12.68 13.76 0.61
CA ALA A 137 13.68 14.60 1.29
C ALA A 137 13.08 15.89 1.90
N GLY A 138 11.88 16.30 1.47
CA GLY A 138 11.18 17.47 2.00
C GLY A 138 10.46 17.24 3.32
N HIS A 139 10.37 15.98 3.78
CA HIS A 139 9.57 15.58 4.94
C HIS A 139 10.36 14.69 5.94
N PRO A 140 11.59 15.05 6.35
CA PRO A 140 12.39 14.21 7.27
C PRO A 140 11.79 14.11 8.67
N ASP A 141 10.87 15.02 9.02
CA ASP A 141 10.11 15.06 10.27
C ASP A 141 8.89 14.12 10.28
N ARG A 142 8.54 13.50 9.15
CA ARG A 142 7.42 12.57 8.98
C ARG A 142 7.92 11.15 8.78
N ALA A 143 7.13 10.14 9.13
CA ALA A 143 7.43 8.77 8.73
C ALA A 143 7.26 8.58 7.21
N LEU A 144 8.27 8.05 6.54
CA LEU A 144 8.18 7.67 5.13
C LEU A 144 7.35 6.40 4.99
N PHE A 145 6.29 6.46 4.20
CA PHE A 145 5.41 5.32 3.91
C PHE A 145 5.44 4.95 2.43
N MET A 146 5.63 3.66 2.14
CA MET A 146 5.56 3.10 0.79
C MET A 146 4.78 1.78 0.82
N ALA A 147 3.66 1.71 0.11
CA ALA A 147 2.85 0.50 -0.03
C ALA A 147 2.87 -0.02 -1.46
N TRP A 148 3.46 -1.20 -1.66
CA TRP A 148 3.73 -1.81 -2.96
C TRP A 148 4.46 -0.86 -3.93
N PRO A 149 5.68 -0.39 -3.58
CA PRO A 149 6.49 0.33 -4.55
C PRO A 149 6.71 -0.51 -5.81
N MET A 150 6.79 0.17 -6.95
CA MET A 150 6.88 -0.47 -8.27
C MET A 150 8.04 -1.48 -8.33
N PRO A 151 7.80 -2.73 -8.80
CA PRO A 151 8.84 -3.73 -8.93
C PRO A 151 9.90 -3.32 -9.95
N MET A 152 11.16 -3.71 -9.71
CA MET A 152 12.29 -3.47 -10.63
C MET A 152 12.46 -1.98 -11.00
N ASN A 153 12.06 -1.08 -10.10
CA ASN A 153 12.13 0.36 -10.29
C ASN A 153 12.91 1.01 -9.14
N PRO A 154 13.82 1.96 -9.42
CA PRO A 154 14.66 2.59 -8.39
C PRO A 154 13.90 3.55 -7.46
N MET A 155 12.61 3.84 -7.71
CA MET A 155 11.79 4.79 -6.95
C MET A 155 11.88 4.54 -5.43
N ALA A 156 11.72 3.30 -4.97
CA ALA A 156 11.77 2.97 -3.54
C ALA A 156 13.16 3.20 -2.92
N TYR A 157 14.21 2.78 -3.62
CA TYR A 157 15.59 2.99 -3.20
C TYR A 157 15.91 4.47 -3.09
N ASN A 158 15.62 5.22 -4.15
CA ASN A 158 15.87 6.66 -4.22
C ASN A 158 15.06 7.42 -3.15
N ALA A 159 13.77 7.08 -2.94
CA ALA A 159 12.95 7.68 -1.88
C ALA A 159 13.57 7.49 -0.50
N LEU A 160 13.97 6.26 -0.18
CA LEU A 160 14.60 5.91 1.09
C LEU A 160 15.92 6.66 1.30
N VAL A 161 16.80 6.68 0.28
CA VAL A 161 18.10 7.36 0.37
C VAL A 161 17.93 8.87 0.51
N ASN A 162 17.04 9.48 -0.28
CA ASN A 162 16.75 10.92 -0.22
C ASN A 162 16.19 11.32 1.15
N TYR A 163 15.20 10.56 1.66
CA TYR A 163 14.60 10.78 2.97
C TYR A 163 15.62 10.65 4.10
N ARG A 164 16.43 9.60 4.10
CA ARG A 164 17.47 9.40 5.13
C ARG A 164 18.53 10.49 5.08
N ASN A 165 18.99 10.86 3.90
CA ASN A 165 19.98 11.93 3.73
C ASN A 165 19.47 13.28 4.24
N ALA A 166 18.15 13.51 4.21
CA ALA A 166 17.50 14.67 4.79
C ALA A 166 17.31 14.60 6.32
N GLY A 167 17.65 13.47 6.96
CA GLY A 167 17.52 13.27 8.40
C GLY A 167 16.30 12.44 8.82
N GLY A 168 15.59 11.83 7.87
CA GLY A 168 14.48 10.92 8.14
C GLY A 168 14.90 9.68 8.92
N SER A 169 14.08 9.26 9.89
CA SER A 169 14.44 8.22 10.86
C SER A 169 13.55 6.96 10.82
N THR A 170 12.37 7.06 10.20
CA THR A 170 11.38 5.96 10.19
C THR A 170 10.90 5.67 8.79
N LEU A 171 10.98 4.40 8.38
CA LEU A 171 10.36 3.87 7.16
C LEU A 171 9.27 2.86 7.52
N ILE A 172 8.11 3.01 6.90
CA ILE A 172 6.99 2.07 6.92
C ILE A 172 6.84 1.51 5.50
N TYR A 173 7.02 0.22 5.36
CA TYR A 173 6.97 -0.46 4.07
C TYR A 173 5.90 -1.55 4.09
N ILE A 174 5.07 -1.60 3.05
CA ILE A 174 4.16 -2.71 2.80
C ILE A 174 4.50 -3.33 1.45
N GLY A 175 4.69 -4.65 1.41
CA GLY A 175 4.92 -5.39 0.17
C GLY A 175 5.30 -6.84 0.42
N ASP A 176 5.45 -7.61 -0.66
CA ASP A 176 6.11 -8.91 -0.61
C ASP A 176 7.62 -8.68 -0.53
N PRO A 177 8.31 -9.04 0.58
CA PRO A 177 9.69 -8.65 0.86
C PRO A 177 10.70 -9.45 0.01
N HIS A 178 10.65 -9.25 -1.30
CA HIS A 178 11.50 -9.88 -2.28
C HIS A 178 11.85 -8.90 -3.44
N PRO A 179 13.12 -8.82 -3.88
CA PRO A 179 13.59 -7.90 -4.94
C PRO A 179 12.85 -7.96 -6.28
N ALA A 180 12.18 -9.07 -6.57
CA ALA A 180 11.39 -9.23 -7.78
C ALA A 180 9.90 -8.83 -7.63
N SER A 181 9.45 -8.44 -6.43
CA SER A 181 8.04 -8.24 -6.12
C SER A 181 7.66 -6.78 -5.85
N SER A 182 8.40 -6.05 -5.01
CA SER A 182 8.07 -4.64 -4.72
C SER A 182 9.30 -3.81 -4.37
N GLY A 183 9.66 -2.86 -5.23
CA GLY A 183 10.98 -2.24 -5.25
C GLY A 183 11.99 -3.02 -6.10
N ASP A 184 13.26 -2.66 -5.99
CA ASP A 184 14.37 -3.27 -6.74
C ASP A 184 15.46 -3.84 -5.83
N GLU A 185 16.48 -4.48 -6.40
CA GLU A 185 17.57 -5.09 -5.62
C GLU A 185 18.34 -4.08 -4.77
N HIS A 186 18.50 -2.84 -5.23
CA HIS A 186 19.19 -1.78 -4.49
C HIS A 186 18.40 -1.37 -3.25
N PHE A 187 17.08 -1.27 -3.37
CA PHE A 187 16.18 -1.01 -2.24
C PHE A 187 16.35 -2.06 -1.14
N TYR A 188 16.32 -3.36 -1.48
CA TYR A 188 16.48 -4.42 -0.47
C TYR A 188 17.89 -4.51 0.10
N HIS A 189 18.92 -4.25 -0.70
CA HIS A 189 20.28 -4.16 -0.19
C HIS A 189 20.39 -3.02 0.85
N GLU A 190 19.76 -1.89 0.58
CA GLU A 190 19.73 -0.75 1.51
C GLU A 190 18.88 -1.04 2.75
N LEU A 191 17.72 -1.70 2.63
CA LEU A 191 16.90 -2.16 3.76
C LEU A 191 17.67 -3.07 4.73
N GLY A 192 18.57 -3.92 4.22
CA GLY A 192 19.39 -4.82 5.02
C GLY A 192 20.31 -4.14 6.03
N ARG A 193 20.44 -2.82 5.96
CA ARG A 193 21.25 -1.99 6.86
C ARG A 193 20.48 -1.48 8.09
N TYR A 194 19.15 -1.58 8.07
CA TYR A 194 18.28 -0.97 9.04
C TYR A 194 17.62 -1.99 9.96
N ARG A 195 17.29 -1.56 11.18
CA ARG A 195 16.67 -2.43 12.18
C ARG A 195 15.16 -2.45 11.98
N ILE A 196 14.60 -3.64 11.87
CA ILE A 196 13.15 -3.85 11.92
C ILE A 196 12.66 -3.64 13.36
N ILE A 197 11.75 -2.69 13.56
CA ILE A 197 11.07 -2.40 14.83
C ILE A 197 9.82 -3.26 14.96
N GLU A 198 9.07 -3.40 13.87
CA GLU A 198 7.83 -4.15 13.84
C GLU A 198 7.64 -4.83 12.49
N GLN A 199 7.05 -6.03 12.51
CA GLN A 199 6.68 -6.77 11.32
C GLN A 199 5.36 -7.50 11.54
N ASN A 200 4.42 -7.35 10.61
CA ASN A 200 3.13 -8.04 10.62
C ASN A 200 2.84 -8.61 9.23
N ASN A 201 2.29 -9.83 9.20
CA ASN A 201 1.69 -10.33 7.97
C ASN A 201 0.33 -9.64 7.78
N LEU A 202 -0.05 -9.39 6.53
CA LEU A 202 -1.36 -8.85 6.20
C LEU A 202 -2.27 -9.95 5.67
N TYR A 203 -3.56 -9.78 5.89
CA TYR A 203 -4.59 -10.57 5.23
C TYR A 203 -4.86 -10.03 3.81
N GLY A 204 -3.89 -10.27 2.92
CA GLY A 204 -3.89 -9.79 1.54
C GLY A 204 -4.65 -10.71 0.57
N TRP A 205 -4.39 -10.51 -0.73
CA TRP A 205 -4.98 -11.35 -1.78
C TRP A 205 -4.45 -12.80 -1.71
N PRO A 206 -5.28 -13.82 -2.04
CA PRO A 206 -4.79 -15.19 -2.17
C PRO A 206 -3.60 -15.27 -3.14
N GLY A 207 -2.53 -15.95 -2.72
CA GLY A 207 -1.29 -16.09 -3.45
C GLY A 207 -0.28 -14.96 -3.25
N ILE A 208 -0.63 -13.91 -2.51
CA ILE A 208 0.26 -12.77 -2.21
C ILE A 208 0.62 -12.81 -0.73
N ASN A 209 1.93 -12.87 -0.44
CA ASN A 209 2.45 -12.92 0.93
C ASN A 209 3.10 -11.59 1.30
N GLU A 210 2.26 -10.59 1.54
CA GLU A 210 2.72 -9.24 1.87
C GLU A 210 2.83 -9.00 3.37
N LYS A 211 3.71 -8.08 3.74
CA LYS A 211 4.00 -7.72 5.12
C LYS A 211 4.05 -6.22 5.29
N LEU A 212 3.63 -5.76 6.47
CA LEU A 212 3.96 -4.47 7.02
C LEU A 212 5.29 -4.65 7.74
N ILE A 213 6.27 -3.83 7.40
CA ILE A 213 7.57 -3.80 8.05
C ILE A 213 7.91 -2.35 8.37
N ILE A 214 8.23 -2.08 9.62
CA ILE A 214 8.62 -0.76 10.10
C ILE A 214 10.10 -0.81 10.48
N TYR A 215 10.88 0.12 9.93
CA TYR A 215 12.33 0.21 10.11
C TYR A 215 12.72 1.47 10.88
N SER A 216 13.69 1.31 11.78
CA SER A 216 14.51 2.39 12.36
C SER A 216 15.67 2.67 11.42
N LEU A 217 15.85 3.92 10.97
CA LEU A 217 16.93 4.32 10.07
C LEU A 217 18.17 4.91 10.77
N ASP A 218 18.11 5.01 12.10
CA ASP A 218 19.20 5.42 13.00
C ASP A 218 20.37 4.42 13.05
#